data_AF-A0A1I3AWR2-F1
#
_entry.id   AF-A0A1I3AWR2-F1
#
_cell.length_a   1.000
_cell.length_b   1.000
_cell.length_c   1.000
_cell.angle_alpha   90.00
_cell.angle_beta   90.00
_cell.angle_gamma   90.00
#
_symmetry.space_group_name_H-M   'P 1'
#
loop_
_entity.id
_entity.type
_entity.pdbx_description
1 polymer ?
#
loop_
_entity_poly.entity_id
_entity_poly.type
_entity_poly.pdbx_seq_one_letter_code
_entity_poly.pdbx_strand_id
1 'polypeptide(L)'
;MSTSAARLVQKSLPWLAALLILKVTAAVLLKYVDYFPPNFNSDFLRGREQTFWGSYQWAFYVHIVSGPVSLLLGLLLLSTAFRRRYPLWHRRLGRIQGLCVLLMVVPSGLWMSFYAAAGPIAATAFASLSLATGFCTASGWRAAMQRHFKEHERWMQRSYLLLCSAVFIRILGGLGTVLEVQSLWFDPIASWVCWVVPLAILEKSSVESRVSRARGGVEG
;
A
#
# COMPACT_ATOMS: atom_id res chain seq x y z
N MET A 1 16.41 -5.12 -32.97
CA MET A 1 16.22 -3.82 -32.29
C MET A 1 15.16 -3.84 -31.16
N SER A 2 14.18 -4.76 -31.14
CA SER A 2 13.13 -4.85 -30.09
C SER A 2 13.64 -5.17 -28.66
N THR A 3 14.73 -5.92 -28.52
CA THR A 3 15.21 -6.40 -27.20
C THR A 3 15.95 -5.36 -26.34
N SER A 4 16.41 -4.24 -26.92
CA SER A 4 17.09 -3.17 -26.17
C SER A 4 16.08 -2.22 -25.52
N ALA A 5 15.07 -1.80 -26.29
CA ALA A 5 13.98 -0.96 -25.80
C ALA A 5 13.19 -1.65 -24.68
N ALA A 6 12.84 -2.93 -24.86
CA ALA A 6 12.14 -3.72 -23.82
C ALA A 6 12.96 -3.83 -22.52
N ARG A 7 14.28 -4.02 -22.61
CA ARG A 7 15.17 -4.09 -21.45
C ARG A 7 15.35 -2.73 -20.75
N LEU A 8 15.41 -1.65 -21.52
CA LEU A 8 15.46 -0.29 -20.96
C LEU A 8 14.17 0.05 -20.22
N VAL A 9 13.01 -0.27 -20.80
CA VAL A 9 11.70 -0.10 -20.16
C VAL A 9 11.58 -0.92 -18.86
N GLN A 10 12.02 -2.17 -18.87
CA GLN A 10 12.01 -3.00 -17.65
C GLN A 10 12.93 -2.46 -16.55
N LYS A 11 14.09 -1.87 -16.92
CA LYS A 11 15.01 -1.25 -15.96
C LYS A 11 14.49 0.08 -15.41
N SER A 12 13.72 0.83 -16.19
CA SER A 12 13.17 2.13 -15.76
C SER A 12 11.89 2.00 -14.94
N LEU A 13 11.11 0.93 -15.14
CA LEU A 13 9.86 0.67 -14.42
C LEU A 13 9.93 0.81 -12.88
N PRO A 14 10.90 0.22 -12.15
CA PRO A 14 10.98 0.38 -10.70
C PRO A 14 11.25 1.82 -10.28
N TRP A 15 12.01 2.59 -11.08
CA TRP A 15 12.27 4.00 -10.82
C TRP A 15 11.02 4.84 -11.05
N LEU A 16 10.27 4.57 -12.11
CA LEU A 16 8.99 5.24 -12.36
C LEU A 16 7.98 4.95 -11.25
N ALA A 17 7.89 3.70 -10.78
CA ALA A 17 7.05 3.34 -9.64
C ALA A 17 7.49 4.06 -8.36
N ALA A 18 8.80 4.11 -8.07
CA ALA A 18 9.33 4.83 -6.93
C ALA A 18 9.01 6.34 -7.00
N LEU A 19 9.22 6.97 -8.16
CA LEU A 19 8.90 8.37 -8.39
C LEU A 19 7.41 8.66 -8.22
N LEU A 20 6.54 7.77 -8.73
CA LEU A 20 5.10 7.90 -8.56
C LEU A 20 4.69 7.82 -7.08
N ILE A 21 5.24 6.85 -6.34
CA ILE A 21 5.01 6.70 -4.90
C ILE A 21 5.47 7.95 -4.15
N LEU A 22 6.67 8.46 -4.46
CA LEU A 22 7.20 9.68 -3.85
C LEU A 22 6.34 10.90 -4.18
N LYS A 23 5.93 11.08 -5.45
CA LYS A 23 5.04 12.16 -5.88
C LYS A 23 3.72 12.13 -5.12
N VAL A 24 3.07 10.97 -5.07
CA VAL A 24 1.78 10.84 -4.38
C VAL A 24 1.93 11.04 -2.87
N THR A 25 3.01 10.52 -2.28
CA THR A 25 3.30 10.74 -0.86
C THR A 25 3.52 12.23 -0.56
N ALA A 26 4.29 12.93 -1.39
CA ALA A 26 4.49 14.37 -1.24
C ALA A 26 3.17 15.14 -1.38
N ALA A 27 2.34 14.81 -2.37
CA ALA A 27 1.01 15.42 -2.53
C ALA A 27 0.11 15.23 -1.30
N VAL A 28 0.19 14.05 -0.65
CA VAL A 28 -0.52 13.78 0.61
C VAL A 28 0.00 14.64 1.74
N LEU A 29 1.32 14.73 1.92
CA LEU A 29 1.93 15.53 2.98
C LEU A 29 1.63 17.02 2.83
N LEU A 30 1.55 17.53 1.60
CA LEU A 30 1.16 18.92 1.34
C LEU A 30 -0.27 19.22 1.81
N LYS A 31 -1.18 18.23 1.80
CA LYS A 31 -2.53 18.37 2.33
C LYS A 31 -2.60 18.39 3.85
N TYR A 32 -1.50 18.18 4.58
CA TYR A 32 -1.54 18.15 6.05
C TYR A 32 -1.81 19.53 6.65
N VAL A 33 -1.58 20.60 5.88
CA VAL A 33 -2.00 21.95 6.25
C VAL A 33 -3.51 22.01 6.51
N ASP A 34 -4.31 21.20 5.80
CA ASP A 34 -5.76 21.12 6.00
C ASP A 34 -6.16 20.25 7.22
N TYR A 35 -5.21 19.58 7.88
CA TYR A 35 -5.47 18.66 8.99
C TYR A 35 -4.97 19.18 10.34
N PHE A 36 -4.16 20.24 10.35
CA PHE A 36 -3.56 20.84 11.55
C PHE A 36 -3.66 22.39 11.51
N PRO A 37 -4.75 23.00 12.01
CA PRO A 37 -5.96 22.40 12.60
C PRO A 37 -6.90 21.77 11.54
N PRO A 38 -7.85 20.89 11.95
CA PRO A 38 -8.74 20.23 11.01
C PRO A 38 -9.64 21.22 10.27
N ASN A 39 -9.49 21.29 8.94
CA ASN A 39 -10.30 22.09 8.05
C ASN A 39 -11.44 21.23 7.47
N PHE A 40 -12.64 21.36 8.03
CA PHE A 40 -13.84 20.64 7.57
C PHE A 40 -14.39 21.13 6.22
N ASN A 41 -13.77 22.12 5.58
CA ASN A 41 -14.08 22.49 4.19
C ASN A 41 -13.18 21.78 3.16
N SER A 42 -12.12 21.09 3.62
CA SER A 42 -11.20 20.33 2.77
C SER A 42 -11.85 19.08 2.18
N ASP A 43 -11.36 18.62 1.02
CA ASP A 43 -11.98 17.51 0.27
C ASP A 43 -12.20 16.24 1.11
N PHE A 44 -11.26 15.87 1.98
CA PHE A 44 -11.37 14.66 2.78
C PHE A 44 -12.25 14.84 4.02
N LEU A 45 -12.15 15.98 4.72
CA LEU A 45 -12.87 16.23 5.97
C LEU A 45 -14.26 16.85 5.78
N ARG A 46 -14.63 17.19 4.53
CA ARG A 46 -15.95 17.76 4.21
C ARG A 46 -17.07 16.87 4.73
N GLY A 47 -17.95 17.46 5.55
CA GLY A 47 -19.10 16.78 6.14
C GLY A 47 -18.77 15.77 7.25
N ARG A 48 -17.51 15.73 7.75
CA ARG A 48 -17.09 14.79 8.80
C ARG A 48 -17.01 15.38 10.20
N GLU A 49 -17.34 16.66 10.39
CA GLU A 49 -17.17 17.34 11.69
C GLU A 49 -17.83 16.58 12.86
N GLN A 50 -19.06 16.11 12.68
CA GLN A 50 -19.78 15.37 13.71
C GLN A 50 -19.15 14.02 14.08
N THR A 51 -18.53 13.34 13.11
CA THR A 51 -17.91 12.02 13.30
C THR A 51 -16.41 12.10 13.56
N PHE A 52 -15.80 13.27 13.38
CA PHE A 52 -14.36 13.44 13.46
C PHE A 52 -13.84 13.32 14.89
N TRP A 53 -14.54 13.91 15.86
CA TRP A 53 -14.06 14.02 17.23
C TRP A 53 -14.05 12.67 17.98
N GLY A 54 -13.20 12.56 18.99
CA GLY A 54 -13.10 11.37 19.84
C GLY A 54 -12.16 10.30 19.26
N SER A 55 -12.63 9.05 19.17
CA SER A 55 -11.80 7.91 18.73
C SER A 55 -11.41 7.98 17.25
N TYR A 56 -12.27 8.55 16.40
CA TYR A 56 -11.96 8.71 14.98
C TYR A 56 -10.81 9.68 14.76
N GLN A 57 -10.75 10.80 15.48
CA GLN A 57 -9.66 11.78 15.40
C GLN A 57 -8.30 11.12 15.65
N TRP A 58 -8.20 10.30 16.69
CA TRP A 58 -6.98 9.57 17.02
C TRP A 58 -6.61 8.57 15.93
N ALA A 59 -7.57 7.77 15.46
CA ALA A 59 -7.34 6.84 14.37
C ALA A 59 -6.87 7.58 13.11
N PHE A 60 -7.51 8.69 12.76
CA PHE A 60 -7.16 9.52 11.62
C PHE A 60 -5.71 10.02 11.72
N TYR A 61 -5.33 10.66 12.82
CA TYR A 61 -3.98 11.18 12.98
C TYR A 61 -2.91 10.09 13.00
N VAL A 62 -3.16 8.98 13.70
CA VAL A 62 -2.27 7.82 13.69
C VAL A 62 -2.11 7.29 12.27
N HIS A 63 -3.21 7.16 11.52
CA HIS A 63 -3.19 6.62 10.16
C HIS A 63 -2.44 7.52 9.19
N ILE A 64 -2.75 8.83 9.16
CA ILE A 64 -2.08 9.75 8.24
C ILE A 64 -0.60 9.88 8.58
N VAL A 65 -0.18 9.83 9.84
CA VAL A 65 1.26 9.89 10.15
C VAL A 65 1.97 8.57 9.83
N SER A 66 1.38 7.43 10.20
CA SER A 66 2.01 6.10 10.02
C SER A 66 2.00 5.59 8.57
N GLY A 67 1.01 5.99 7.76
CA GLY A 67 0.84 5.53 6.38
C GLY A 67 2.01 5.90 5.46
N PRO A 68 2.33 7.19 5.25
CA PRO A 68 3.49 7.64 4.46
C PRO A 68 4.81 7.05 4.96
N VAL A 69 5.01 7.01 6.28
CA VAL A 69 6.23 6.43 6.87
C VAL A 69 6.34 4.95 6.49
N SER A 70 5.26 4.19 6.62
CA SER A 70 5.23 2.77 6.25
C SER A 70 5.45 2.53 4.76
N LEU A 71 4.94 3.42 3.91
CA LEU A 71 5.11 3.36 2.46
C LEU A 71 6.55 3.66 2.05
N LEU A 72 7.16 4.72 2.59
CA LEU A 72 8.56 5.09 2.31
C LEU A 72 9.55 4.05 2.85
N LEU A 73 9.33 3.56 4.07
CA LEU A 73 10.14 2.47 4.63
C LEU A 73 9.97 1.18 3.82
N GLY A 74 8.76 0.86 3.39
CA GLY A 74 8.50 -0.29 2.52
C GLY A 74 9.29 -0.21 1.22
N LEU A 75 9.30 0.95 0.56
CA LEU A 75 10.07 1.18 -0.68
C LEU A 75 11.57 0.91 -0.46
N LEU A 76 12.12 1.44 0.64
CA LEU A 76 13.51 1.26 1.01
C LEU A 76 13.83 -0.22 1.34
N LEU A 77 12.93 -0.90 2.06
CA LEU A 77 13.11 -2.29 2.48
C LEU A 77 12.99 -3.29 1.34
N LEU A 78 12.19 -3.00 0.31
CA LEU A 78 12.12 -3.83 -0.91
C LEU A 78 13.34 -3.65 -1.83
N SER A 79 14.12 -2.58 -1.66
CA SER A 79 15.31 -2.33 -2.48
C SER A 79 16.39 -3.39 -2.23
N THR A 80 16.74 -4.11 -3.29
CA THR A 80 17.81 -5.12 -3.25
C THR A 80 19.17 -4.50 -2.96
N ALA A 81 19.42 -3.27 -3.44
CA ALA A 81 20.64 -2.53 -3.19
C ALA A 81 20.79 -2.19 -1.70
N PHE A 82 19.72 -1.70 -1.07
CA PHE A 82 19.72 -1.39 0.36
C PHE A 82 19.90 -2.65 1.21
N ARG A 83 19.17 -3.72 0.88
CA ARG A 83 19.26 -5.02 1.57
C ARG A 83 20.68 -5.62 1.53
N ARG A 84 21.41 -5.46 0.42
CA ARG A 84 22.79 -5.95 0.28
C ARG A 84 23.82 -5.04 0.94
N ARG A 85 23.65 -3.72 0.84
CA ARG A 85 24.62 -2.73 1.34
C ARG A 85 24.52 -2.51 2.85
N TYR A 86 23.32 -2.59 3.42
CA TYR A 86 23.07 -2.28 4.84
C TYR A 86 22.17 -3.33 5.52
N PRO A 87 22.62 -4.59 5.67
CA PRO A 87 21.80 -5.68 6.19
C PRO A 87 21.34 -5.48 7.65
N LEU A 88 22.16 -4.86 8.50
CA LEU A 88 21.80 -4.54 9.88
C LEU A 88 20.67 -3.51 9.95
N TRP A 89 20.75 -2.46 9.13
CA TRP A 89 19.70 -1.44 9.02
C TRP A 89 18.42 -2.00 8.41
N HIS A 90 18.52 -2.86 7.39
CA HIS A 90 17.36 -3.56 6.84
C HIS A 90 16.60 -4.34 7.93
N ARG A 91 17.29 -5.05 8.83
CA ARG A 91 16.65 -5.77 9.94
C ARG A 91 16.00 -4.81 10.96
N ARG A 92 16.68 -3.72 11.34
CA ARG A 92 16.15 -2.75 12.32
C ARG A 92 14.94 -2.00 11.77
N LEU A 93 15.07 -1.45 10.56
CA LEU A 93 13.97 -0.74 9.89
C LEU A 93 12.83 -1.68 9.54
N GLY A 94 13.11 -2.93 9.17
CA GLY A 94 12.08 -3.94 8.95
C GLY A 94 11.28 -4.23 10.22
N ARG A 95 11.93 -4.24 11.39
CA ARG A 95 11.22 -4.37 12.67
C ARG A 95 10.34 -3.17 12.98
N ILE A 96 10.88 -1.97 12.81
CA ILE A 96 10.14 -0.72 13.03
C ILE A 96 8.94 -0.65 12.08
N GLN A 97 9.13 -0.96 10.80
CA GLN A 97 8.08 -0.95 9.80
C GLN A 97 7.01 -1.99 10.10
N GLY A 98 7.36 -3.22 10.45
CA GLY A 98 6.37 -4.25 10.77
C GLY A 98 5.55 -3.89 12.02
N LEU A 99 6.19 -3.34 13.06
CA LEU A 99 5.48 -2.84 14.25
C LEU A 99 4.58 -1.65 13.91
N CYS A 100 5.06 -0.70 13.12
CA CYS A 100 4.28 0.45 12.67
C CYS A 100 3.04 0.00 11.88
N VAL A 101 3.20 -0.96 10.96
CA VAL A 101 2.06 -1.49 10.20
C VAL A 101 1.07 -2.22 11.10
N LEU A 102 1.54 -3.13 11.96
CA LEU A 102 0.67 -3.96 12.79
C LEU A 102 -0.02 -3.21 13.92
N LEU A 103 0.66 -2.22 14.53
CA LEU A 103 0.16 -1.51 15.72
C LEU A 103 -0.47 -0.16 15.38
N MET A 104 -0.09 0.47 14.27
CA MET A 104 -0.61 1.79 13.89
C MET A 104 -1.45 1.71 12.62
N VAL A 105 -0.87 1.32 11.48
CA VAL A 105 -1.57 1.42 10.17
C VAL A 105 -2.81 0.55 10.12
N VAL A 106 -2.70 -0.72 10.53
CA VAL A 106 -3.81 -1.70 10.46
C VAL A 106 -4.94 -1.36 11.43
N PRO A 107 -4.71 -1.11 12.73
CA PRO A 107 -5.80 -0.79 13.65
C PRO A 107 -6.48 0.54 13.31
N SER A 108 -5.70 1.57 12.97
CA SER A 108 -6.25 2.87 12.60
C SER A 108 -7.04 2.83 11.28
N GLY A 109 -6.52 2.12 10.27
CA GLY A 109 -7.19 1.94 8.99
C GLY A 109 -8.48 1.13 9.12
N LEU A 110 -8.46 0.08 9.94
CA LEU A 110 -9.65 -0.71 10.25
C LEU A 110 -10.71 0.14 10.97
N TRP A 111 -10.33 0.94 11.97
CA TRP A 111 -11.26 1.83 12.65
C TRP A 111 -11.87 2.86 11.69
N MET A 112 -11.05 3.49 10.86
CA MET A 112 -11.51 4.46 9.87
C MET A 112 -12.44 3.84 8.81
N SER A 113 -12.30 2.55 8.51
CA SER A 113 -13.12 1.87 7.51
C SER A 113 -14.62 1.89 7.84
N PHE A 114 -14.99 1.83 9.12
CA PHE A 114 -16.39 1.91 9.57
C PHE A 114 -17.05 3.26 9.26
N TYR A 115 -16.26 4.29 8.97
CA TYR A 115 -16.70 5.65 8.66
C TYR A 115 -16.37 6.01 7.19
N ALA A 116 -16.33 5.02 6.31
CA ALA A 116 -16.09 5.24 4.88
C ALA A 116 -17.21 6.09 4.26
N ALA A 117 -16.85 7.21 3.63
CA ALA A 117 -17.82 8.13 3.03
C ALA A 117 -18.54 7.55 1.80
N ALA A 118 -17.88 6.64 1.08
CA ALA A 118 -18.45 5.94 -0.08
C ALA A 118 -19.39 4.77 0.30
N GLY A 119 -19.84 4.72 1.55
CA GLY A 119 -20.84 3.76 2.03
C GLY A 119 -20.28 2.38 2.41
N PRO A 120 -21.18 1.43 2.75
CA PRO A 120 -20.81 0.15 3.36
C PRO A 120 -19.91 -0.73 2.48
N ILE A 121 -20.03 -0.63 1.15
CA ILE A 121 -19.22 -1.41 0.21
C ILE A 121 -17.76 -0.96 0.25
N ALA A 122 -17.51 0.34 0.37
CA ALA A 122 -16.15 0.86 0.56
C ALA A 122 -15.63 0.54 1.96
N ALA A 123 -16.50 0.57 2.99
CA ALA A 123 -16.14 0.17 4.34
C ALA A 123 -15.61 -1.27 4.38
N THR A 124 -16.33 -2.22 3.76
CA THR A 124 -15.89 -3.63 3.70
C THR A 124 -14.60 -3.81 2.89
N ALA A 125 -14.40 -3.03 1.82
CA ALA A 125 -13.17 -3.03 1.04
C ALA A 125 -11.96 -2.61 1.89
N PHE A 126 -12.06 -1.48 2.59
CA PHE A 126 -10.97 -0.95 3.42
C PHE A 126 -10.73 -1.79 4.69
N ALA A 127 -11.78 -2.36 5.28
CA ALA A 127 -11.65 -3.31 6.38
C ALA A 127 -10.89 -4.57 5.91
N SER A 128 -11.30 -5.16 4.78
CA SER A 128 -10.65 -6.34 4.19
C SER A 128 -9.19 -6.05 3.84
N LEU A 129 -8.91 -4.90 3.24
CA LEU A 129 -7.56 -4.42 2.95
C LEU A 129 -6.70 -4.31 4.22
N SER A 130 -7.26 -3.74 5.30
CA SER A 130 -6.55 -3.59 6.58
C SER A 130 -6.19 -4.95 7.18
N LEU A 131 -7.16 -5.88 7.22
CA LEU A 131 -6.94 -7.24 7.71
C LEU A 131 -5.95 -8.02 6.84
N ALA A 132 -6.06 -7.93 5.52
CA ALA A 132 -5.13 -8.57 4.60
C ALA A 132 -3.71 -8.03 4.76
N THR A 133 -3.55 -6.72 4.96
CA THR A 133 -2.27 -6.07 5.21
C THR A 133 -1.65 -6.56 6.52
N GLY A 134 -2.46 -6.64 7.59
CA GLY A 134 -2.04 -7.19 8.88
C GLY A 134 -1.62 -8.65 8.76
N PHE A 135 -2.42 -9.47 8.11
CA PHE A 135 -2.14 -10.89 7.89
C PHE A 135 -0.85 -11.12 7.10
N CYS A 136 -0.64 -10.39 5.99
CA CYS A 136 0.57 -10.49 5.19
C CYS A 136 1.81 -10.05 5.98
N THR A 137 1.70 -8.96 6.75
CA THR A 137 2.80 -8.42 7.54
C THR A 137 3.16 -9.37 8.68
N ALA A 138 2.18 -9.91 9.40
CA ALA A 138 2.39 -10.88 10.47
C ALA A 138 2.98 -12.19 9.93
N SER A 139 2.50 -12.68 8.78
CA SER A 139 3.03 -13.88 8.13
C SER A 139 4.48 -13.69 7.66
N GLY A 140 4.78 -12.53 7.07
CA GLY A 140 6.14 -12.15 6.69
C GLY A 140 7.07 -12.02 7.88
N TRP A 141 6.59 -11.44 8.98
CA TRP A 141 7.35 -11.34 10.22
C TRP A 141 7.64 -12.72 10.82
N ARG A 142 6.63 -13.59 10.90
CA ARG A 142 6.78 -14.97 11.40
C ARG A 142 7.78 -15.76 10.57
N ALA A 143 7.70 -15.67 9.24
CA ALA A 143 8.66 -16.31 8.34
C ALA A 143 10.09 -15.78 8.55
N ALA A 144 10.28 -14.49 8.83
CA ALA A 144 11.60 -13.94 9.16
C ALA A 144 12.14 -14.49 10.49
N MET A 145 11.30 -14.62 11.51
CA MET A 145 11.69 -15.22 12.80
C MET A 145 12.09 -16.69 12.64
N GLN A 146 11.37 -17.43 11.80
CA GLN A 146 11.68 -18.82 11.44
C GLN A 146 12.84 -18.95 10.44
N ARG A 147 13.48 -17.84 10.04
CA ARG A 147 14.57 -17.79 9.04
C ARG A 147 14.16 -18.31 7.65
N HIS A 148 12.88 -18.37 7.35
CA HIS A 148 12.33 -18.70 6.04
C HIS A 148 12.34 -17.48 5.11
N PHE A 149 13.53 -17.02 4.70
CA PHE A 149 13.69 -15.73 4.02
C PHE A 149 12.97 -15.64 2.66
N LYS A 150 12.88 -16.75 1.91
CA LYS A 150 12.13 -16.77 0.64
C LYS A 150 10.62 -16.56 0.86
N GLU A 151 10.09 -17.10 1.96
CA GLU A 151 8.69 -16.92 2.32
C GLU A 151 8.45 -15.52 2.89
N HIS A 152 9.35 -15.02 3.73
CA HIS A 152 9.35 -13.64 4.21
C HIS A 152 9.28 -12.64 3.04
N GLU A 153 10.16 -12.78 2.04
CA GLU A 153 10.18 -11.88 0.87
C GLU A 153 8.84 -11.88 0.13
N ARG A 154 8.24 -13.06 -0.06
CA ARG A 154 6.92 -13.20 -0.70
C ARG A 154 5.81 -12.50 0.09
N TRP A 155 5.76 -12.68 1.41
CA TRP A 155 4.77 -12.03 2.24
C TRP A 155 4.96 -10.52 2.32
N MET A 156 6.21 -10.04 2.39
CA MET A 156 6.50 -8.61 2.41
C MET A 156 6.21 -7.92 1.07
N GLN A 157 6.35 -8.62 -0.07
CA GLN A 157 5.90 -8.11 -1.36
C GLN A 157 4.38 -7.90 -1.40
N ARG A 158 3.60 -8.84 -0.88
CA ARG A 158 2.12 -8.71 -0.76
C ARG A 158 1.75 -7.56 0.17
N SER A 159 2.34 -7.53 1.36
CA SER A 159 2.11 -6.46 2.35
C SER A 159 2.41 -5.08 1.75
N TYR A 160 3.55 -4.93 1.07
CA TYR A 160 3.92 -3.66 0.44
C TYR A 160 2.97 -3.26 -0.69
N LEU A 161 2.54 -4.22 -1.52
CA LEU A 161 1.57 -3.94 -2.57
C LEU A 161 0.22 -3.50 -2.01
N LEU A 162 -0.20 -4.07 -0.89
CA LEU A 162 -1.40 -3.65 -0.16
C LEU A 162 -1.22 -2.25 0.45
N LEU A 163 -0.04 -1.88 0.95
CA LEU A 163 0.25 -0.50 1.35
C LEU A 163 0.18 0.48 0.17
N CYS A 164 0.64 0.06 -1.02
CA CYS A 164 0.54 0.85 -2.25
C CYS A 164 -0.91 1.09 -2.73
N SER A 165 -1.91 0.39 -2.18
CA SER A 165 -3.33 0.68 -2.45
C SER A 165 -3.68 2.15 -2.19
N ALA A 166 -3.04 2.78 -1.20
CA ALA A 166 -3.19 4.20 -0.90
C ALA A 166 -2.76 5.10 -2.08
N VAL A 167 -1.80 4.64 -2.90
CA VAL A 167 -1.37 5.32 -4.12
C VAL A 167 -2.38 5.06 -5.24
N PHE A 168 -2.78 3.81 -5.45
CA PHE A 168 -3.74 3.44 -6.49
C PHE A 168 -5.10 4.12 -6.31
N ILE A 169 -5.63 4.19 -5.08
CA ILE A 169 -6.92 4.84 -4.83
C ILE A 169 -6.88 6.34 -5.13
N ARG A 170 -5.73 7.01 -4.94
CA ARG A 170 -5.55 8.43 -5.29
C ARG A 170 -5.45 8.66 -6.78
N ILE A 171 -4.83 7.73 -7.51
CA ILE A 171 -4.80 7.76 -8.97
C ILE A 171 -6.23 7.58 -9.51
N LEU A 172 -6.96 6.58 -9.02
CA LEU A 172 -8.34 6.33 -9.43
C LEU A 172 -9.23 7.54 -9.09
N GLY A 173 -9.16 8.06 -7.86
CA GLY A 173 -9.92 9.25 -7.46
C GLY A 173 -9.62 10.47 -8.35
N GLY A 174 -8.34 10.76 -8.59
CA GLY A 174 -7.94 11.87 -9.48
C GLY A 174 -8.42 11.69 -10.93
N LEU A 175 -8.40 10.46 -11.44
CA LEU A 175 -8.96 10.16 -12.77
C LEU A 175 -10.48 10.36 -12.80
N GLY A 176 -11.19 9.94 -11.75
CA GLY A 176 -12.63 10.18 -11.60
C GLY A 176 -12.97 11.66 -11.63
N THR A 177 -12.17 12.50 -10.95
CA THR A 177 -12.32 13.96 -10.99
C THR A 177 -12.07 14.55 -12.37
N VAL A 178 -10.97 14.17 -13.04
CA VAL A 178 -10.61 14.71 -14.37
C VAL A 178 -11.62 14.29 -15.46
N LEU A 179 -12.15 13.08 -15.36
CA LEU A 179 -13.15 12.55 -16.29
C LEU A 179 -14.58 12.93 -15.90
N GLU A 180 -14.75 13.73 -14.84
CA GLU A 180 -16.06 14.16 -14.31
C GLU A 180 -17.05 13.01 -14.13
N VAL A 181 -16.55 11.87 -13.62
CA VAL A 181 -17.37 10.66 -13.45
C VAL A 181 -18.36 10.88 -12.31
N GLN A 182 -19.62 11.15 -12.68
CA GLN A 182 -20.72 11.31 -11.73
C GLN A 182 -21.44 9.97 -11.53
N SER A 183 -20.79 9.04 -10.83
CA SER A 183 -21.36 7.73 -10.52
C SER A 183 -21.23 7.38 -9.04
N LEU A 184 -22.35 7.02 -8.42
CA LEU A 184 -22.41 6.51 -7.05
C LEU A 184 -21.58 5.24 -6.83
N TRP A 185 -21.30 4.50 -7.92
CA TRP A 185 -20.55 3.25 -7.88
C TRP A 185 -19.05 3.42 -8.06
N PHE A 186 -18.59 4.62 -8.45
CA PHE A 186 -17.19 4.85 -8.76
C PHE A 186 -16.29 4.62 -7.54
N ASP A 187 -16.54 5.30 -6.42
CA ASP A 187 -15.71 5.19 -5.22
C ASP A 187 -15.76 3.80 -4.55
N PRO A 188 -16.95 3.15 -4.41
CA PRO A 188 -17.01 1.76 -3.95
C PRO A 188 -16.20 0.79 -4.80
N ILE A 189 -16.30 0.87 -6.12
CA ILE A 189 -15.55 -0.02 -7.01
C ILE A 189 -14.06 0.30 -6.95
N ALA A 190 -13.70 1.58 -6.95
CA ALA A 190 -12.30 2.02 -6.85
C ALA A 190 -11.64 1.51 -5.56
N SER A 191 -12.38 1.47 -4.44
CA SER A 191 -11.90 0.96 -3.15
C SER A 191 -11.53 -0.53 -3.16
N TRP A 192 -12.15 -1.33 -4.03
CA TRP A 192 -11.78 -2.74 -4.25
C TRP A 192 -10.68 -2.88 -5.29
N VAL A 193 -10.83 -2.19 -6.43
CA VAL A 193 -9.91 -2.29 -7.56
C VAL A 193 -8.48 -1.87 -7.18
N CYS A 194 -8.33 -0.87 -6.30
CA CYS A 194 -7.04 -0.31 -5.94
C CYS A 194 -6.06 -1.31 -5.28
N TRP A 195 -6.55 -2.43 -4.75
CA TRP A 195 -5.72 -3.45 -4.11
C TRP A 195 -5.95 -4.86 -4.66
N VAL A 196 -7.17 -5.22 -5.04
CA VAL A 196 -7.47 -6.56 -5.59
C VAL A 196 -6.76 -6.76 -6.92
N VAL A 197 -6.85 -5.79 -7.84
CA VAL A 197 -6.25 -5.93 -9.18
C VAL A 197 -4.73 -6.02 -9.10
N PRO A 198 -4.01 -5.11 -8.39
CA PRO A 198 -2.57 -5.27 -8.20
C PRO A 198 -2.20 -6.62 -7.57
N LEU A 199 -2.93 -7.05 -6.52
CA LEU A 199 -2.64 -8.31 -5.83
C LEU A 199 -2.84 -9.52 -6.75
N ALA A 200 -3.93 -9.56 -7.52
CA ALA A 200 -4.19 -10.64 -8.47
C ALA A 200 -3.09 -10.74 -9.54
N ILE A 201 -2.60 -9.60 -10.04
CA ILE A 201 -1.47 -9.55 -10.99
C ILE A 201 -0.18 -10.10 -10.36
N LEU A 202 0.09 -9.74 -9.10
CA LEU A 202 1.24 -10.26 -8.36
C LEU A 202 1.15 -11.78 -8.17
N GLU A 203 -0.01 -12.32 -7.82
CA GLU A 203 -0.19 -13.76 -7.65
C GLU A 203 -0.04 -14.52 -8.96
N LYS A 204 -0.65 -14.03 -10.04
CA LYS A 204 -0.52 -14.63 -11.38
C LYS A 204 0.95 -14.72 -11.82
N SER A 205 1.68 -13.61 -11.75
CA SER A 205 3.11 -13.57 -12.10
C SER A 205 3.98 -14.46 -11.17
N SER A 206 3.59 -14.57 -9.90
CA SER A 206 4.24 -15.46 -8.93
C SER A 206 4.01 -16.95 -9.22
N VAL A 207 2.87 -17.32 -9.82
CA VAL A 207 2.57 -18.69 -10.22
C VAL A 207 3.31 -19.04 -11.51
N GLU A 208 3.23 -18.18 -12.53
CA GLU A 208 3.89 -18.37 -13.82
C GLU A 208 5.40 -18.57 -13.67
N SER A 209 6.04 -17.77 -12.81
CA SER A 209 7.48 -17.89 -12.51
C SER A 209 7.86 -19.18 -11.77
N ARG A 210 6.94 -19.81 -11.04
CA ARG A 210 7.18 -21.12 -10.40
C ARG A 210 7.03 -22.25 -11.40
N VAL A 211 6.00 -22.19 -12.25
CA VAL A 211 5.75 -23.21 -13.28
C VAL A 211 6.89 -23.24 -14.29
N SER A 212 7.37 -22.08 -14.76
CA SER A 212 8.50 -22.01 -15.68
C SER A 212 9.79 -22.58 -15.09
N ARG A 213 10.05 -22.31 -13.81
CA ARG A 213 11.23 -22.81 -13.09
C ARG A 213 11.17 -24.32 -12.83
N ALA A 214 9.96 -24.86 -12.61
CA ALA A 214 9.76 -26.30 -12.48
C ALA A 214 9.97 -27.03 -13.82
N ARG A 215 9.51 -26.45 -14.93
CA ARG A 215 9.71 -27.03 -16.29
C ARG A 215 11.18 -27.00 -16.72
N GLY A 216 11.87 -25.87 -16.56
CA GLY A 216 13.28 -25.76 -16.93
C GLY A 216 14.26 -26.57 -16.07
N GLY A 217 13.82 -27.10 -14.92
CA GLY A 217 14.62 -28.01 -14.09
C GLY A 217 14.41 -29.49 -14.41
N VAL A 218 13.51 -29.83 -15.33
CA VAL A 218 13.27 -31.21 -15.80
C VAL A 218 14.03 -31.49 -17.11
N GLU A 219 14.51 -30.45 -17.79
CA GLU A 219 15.21 -30.54 -19.08
C GLU A 219 16.74 -30.36 -18.99
N GLY A 220 17.33 -30.28 -17.79
CA GLY A 220 18.77 -30.09 -17.56
C GLY A 220 19.32 -31.03 -16.51
#